data_AF-A0A7S1UBG8-F1
#
_entry.id   AF-A0A7S1UBG8-F1
#
_cell.length_a   1.000
_cell.length_b   1.000
_cell.length_c   1.000
_cell.angle_alpha   90.00
_cell.angle_beta   90.00
_cell.angle_gamma   90.00
#
_symmetry.space_group_name_H-M   'P 1'
#
loop_
_entity.id
_entity.type
_entity.pdbx_description
1 polymer ?
#
loop_
_entity_poly.entity_id
_entity_poly.type
_entity_poly.pdbx_seq_one_letter_code
_entity_poly.pdbx_strand_id
1 'polypeptide(L)'
;ASVDRSGGFTTKAGGGGGGADDKVPYVTMMQVRALIAGNAGTCIGKAVTIAVRYAHVRRQGFTAAGAGADPRLTQVYGAANEHMLLDYPMHQYRLLPLLATAYAFRAVGQDLAASMRALEQRLYAAGGSVTKLELSQLHATSAGLKALTTREAAEAIEDARKCCGGHGYLAASGFPELYTTYLQNCTVEGDNFLLPQQVSLSLRLRLSLGRSPSQSRGPRSARSWPRPS
;
A
#
# COMPACT_ATOMS: atom_id res chain seq x y z
N ALA A 1 -5.37 -34.85 -4.89
CA ALA A 1 -4.39 -35.95 -5.03
C ALA A 1 -4.65 -36.96 -3.92
N SER A 2 -4.33 -38.23 -4.14
CA SER A 2 -4.41 -39.29 -3.13
C SER A 2 -3.04 -39.92 -2.94
N VAL A 3 -2.70 -40.18 -1.69
CA VAL A 3 -1.53 -41.00 -1.33
C VAL A 3 -2.08 -42.31 -0.81
N ASP A 4 -1.72 -43.41 -1.45
CA ASP A 4 -2.10 -44.74 -0.98
C ASP A 4 -1.25 -45.15 0.25
N ARG A 5 -1.68 -46.22 0.94
CA ARG A 5 -0.97 -46.73 2.11
C ARG A 5 0.43 -47.28 1.81
N SER A 6 0.76 -47.53 0.55
CA SER A 6 2.09 -47.92 0.08
C SER A 6 3.00 -46.72 -0.25
N GLY A 7 2.52 -45.48 -0.07
CA GLY A 7 3.27 -44.27 -0.40
C GLY A 7 3.24 -43.89 -1.88
N GLY A 8 2.40 -44.54 -2.68
CA GLY A 8 2.14 -44.18 -4.07
C GLY A 8 1.34 -42.88 -4.15
N PHE A 9 1.91 -41.87 -4.81
CA PHE A 9 1.24 -40.59 -5.05
C PHE A 9 0.52 -40.62 -6.40
N THR A 10 -0.80 -40.38 -6.37
CA THR A 10 -1.62 -40.23 -7.57
C THR A 10 -2.25 -38.85 -7.59
N THR A 11 -1.94 -38.08 -8.64
CA THR A 11 -2.72 -36.89 -9.00
C THR A 11 -4.06 -37.36 -9.57
N LYS A 12 -5.16 -36.61 -9.35
CA LYS A 12 -6.46 -36.97 -9.93
C LYS A 12 -6.30 -37.03 -11.46
N ALA A 13 -6.30 -38.23 -12.03
CA ALA A 13 -6.26 -38.44 -13.47
C ALA A 13 -7.60 -37.96 -14.08
N GLY A 14 -7.53 -36.90 -14.90
CA GLY A 14 -8.69 -36.30 -15.59
C GLY A 14 -8.69 -34.77 -15.68
N GLY A 15 -7.84 -34.08 -14.91
CA GLY A 15 -7.78 -32.61 -14.93
C GLY A 15 -6.80 -32.09 -15.97
N GLY A 16 -7.24 -31.89 -17.21
CA GLY A 16 -6.48 -31.06 -18.16
C GLY A 16 -6.37 -29.62 -17.64
N GLY A 17 -5.39 -29.33 -16.78
CA GLY A 17 -4.86 -28.01 -16.39
C GLY A 17 -5.81 -26.81 -16.32
N GLY A 18 -7.07 -27.00 -15.93
CA GLY A 18 -8.13 -26.01 -16.18
C GLY A 18 -9.34 -26.03 -15.24
N GLY A 19 -9.46 -27.04 -14.36
CA GLY A 19 -10.54 -27.13 -13.38
C GLY A 19 -10.47 -26.04 -12.31
N ALA A 20 -11.61 -25.70 -11.71
CA ALA A 20 -11.67 -24.71 -10.63
C ALA A 20 -10.78 -25.11 -9.43
N ASP A 21 -10.73 -26.41 -9.09
CA ASP A 21 -9.93 -26.97 -7.99
C ASP A 21 -8.42 -26.61 -8.06
N ASP A 22 -7.82 -26.60 -9.26
CA ASP A 22 -6.39 -26.28 -9.41
C ASP A 22 -6.10 -24.78 -9.21
N LYS A 23 -7.12 -23.92 -9.27
CA LYS A 23 -7.01 -22.46 -9.18
C LYS A 23 -7.28 -21.92 -7.77
N VAL A 24 -7.90 -22.73 -6.90
CA VAL A 24 -8.28 -22.37 -5.52
C VAL A 24 -7.09 -21.96 -4.64
N PRO A 25 -5.93 -22.65 -4.64
CA PRO A 25 -4.80 -22.29 -3.76
C PRO A 25 -4.24 -20.90 -4.05
N TYR A 26 -4.30 -20.45 -5.31
CA TYR A 26 -3.86 -19.12 -5.72
C TYR A 26 -4.73 -18.01 -5.12
N VAL A 27 -6.03 -18.27 -4.97
CA VAL A 27 -7.01 -17.31 -4.48
C VAL A 27 -6.75 -16.96 -3.01
N THR A 28 -6.51 -17.96 -2.17
CA THR A 28 -6.27 -17.75 -0.74
C THR A 28 -5.09 -16.83 -0.47
N MET A 29 -3.95 -17.03 -1.13
CA MET A 29 -2.79 -16.15 -0.97
C MET A 29 -3.06 -14.72 -1.46
N MET A 30 -3.79 -14.55 -2.58
CA MET A 30 -4.19 -13.22 -3.05
C MET A 30 -5.16 -12.52 -2.08
N GLN A 31 -6.06 -13.25 -1.42
CA GLN A 31 -6.96 -12.72 -0.39
C GLN A 31 -6.17 -12.15 0.79
N VAL A 32 -5.19 -12.91 1.31
CA VAL A 32 -4.37 -12.45 2.43
C VAL A 32 -3.58 -11.20 2.03
N ARG A 33 -3.00 -11.16 0.84
CA ARG A 33 -2.33 -9.96 0.31
C ARG A 33 -3.27 -8.77 0.19
N ALA A 34 -4.50 -8.98 -0.27
CA ALA A 34 -5.51 -7.92 -0.36
C ALA A 34 -5.89 -7.36 1.01
N LEU A 35 -6.02 -8.23 2.01
CA LEU A 35 -6.27 -7.83 3.39
C LEU A 35 -5.12 -7.01 3.97
N ILE A 36 -3.87 -7.46 3.77
CA ILE A 36 -2.67 -6.74 4.20
C ILE A 36 -2.61 -5.36 3.53
N ALA A 37 -2.82 -5.29 2.22
CA ALA A 37 -2.80 -4.04 1.47
C ALA A 37 -3.88 -3.06 1.94
N GLY A 38 -5.09 -3.55 2.24
CA GLY A 38 -6.18 -2.74 2.80
C GLY A 38 -5.90 -2.24 4.22
N ASN A 39 -5.27 -3.07 5.06
CA ASN A 39 -4.95 -2.70 6.44
C ASN A 39 -3.86 -1.61 6.53
N ALA A 40 -3.01 -1.48 5.50
CA ALA A 40 -2.01 -0.43 5.41
C ALA A 40 -2.61 0.97 5.61
N GLY A 41 -3.71 1.28 4.92
CA GLY A 41 -4.40 2.57 5.06
C GLY A 41 -4.92 2.83 6.46
N THR A 42 -5.41 1.79 7.15
CA THR A 42 -5.86 1.89 8.56
C THR A 42 -4.70 2.18 9.50
N CYS A 43 -3.55 1.53 9.32
CA CYS A 43 -2.35 1.76 10.14
C CYS A 43 -1.77 3.16 9.95
N ILE A 44 -1.69 3.66 8.70
CA ILE A 44 -1.33 5.05 8.42
C ILE A 44 -2.34 5.98 9.09
N GLY A 45 -3.64 5.71 8.94
CA GLY A 45 -4.70 6.52 9.55
C GLY A 45 -4.57 6.67 11.06
N LYS A 46 -4.22 5.58 11.78
CA LYS A 46 -3.92 5.63 13.23
C LYS A 46 -2.74 6.56 13.53
N ALA A 47 -1.61 6.36 12.85
CA ALA A 47 -0.40 7.14 13.05
C ALA A 47 -0.60 8.64 12.75
N VAL A 48 -1.22 8.94 11.61
CA VAL A 48 -1.49 10.32 11.18
C VAL A 48 -2.51 11.00 12.09
N THR A 49 -3.52 10.29 12.59
CA THR A 49 -4.48 10.87 13.54
C THR A 49 -3.78 11.36 14.82
N ILE A 50 -2.86 10.55 15.36
CA ILE A 50 -2.07 10.94 16.53
C ILE A 50 -1.22 12.17 16.19
N ALA A 51 -0.49 12.13 15.08
CA ALA A 51 0.42 13.20 14.70
C ALA A 51 -0.29 14.53 14.39
N VAL A 52 -1.42 14.51 13.68
CA VAL A 52 -2.21 15.72 13.37
C VAL A 52 -2.80 16.32 14.64
N ARG A 53 -3.37 15.50 15.54
CA ARG A 53 -3.89 15.99 16.82
C ARG A 53 -2.78 16.58 17.70
N TYR A 54 -1.63 15.91 17.75
CA TYR A 54 -0.45 16.41 18.45
C TYR A 54 0.01 17.74 17.84
N ALA A 55 0.10 17.84 16.51
CA ALA A 55 0.53 19.05 15.82
C ALA A 55 -0.43 20.24 15.99
N HIS A 56 -1.72 19.97 16.19
CA HIS A 56 -2.72 20.99 16.46
C HIS A 56 -2.60 21.58 17.88
N VAL A 57 -2.20 20.77 18.87
CA VAL A 57 -2.06 21.25 20.26
C VAL A 57 -0.66 21.72 20.60
N ARG A 58 0.37 21.11 19.98
CA ARG A 58 1.76 21.42 20.26
C ARG A 58 2.11 22.77 19.65
N ARG A 59 2.62 23.65 20.51
CA ARG A 59 3.19 24.93 20.13
C ARG A 59 4.71 24.88 20.30
N GLN A 60 5.43 25.46 19.36
CA GLN A 60 6.89 25.55 19.41
C GLN A 60 7.40 26.63 18.45
N GLY A 61 8.39 27.40 18.89
CA GLY A 61 9.05 28.43 18.09
C GLY A 61 8.67 29.84 18.54
N PHE A 62 9.16 30.87 17.84
CA PHE A 62 8.96 32.24 18.25
C PHE A 62 7.85 32.90 17.44
N THR A 63 6.92 33.58 18.11
CA THR A 63 6.12 34.63 17.48
C THR A 63 6.91 35.94 17.46
N ALA A 64 6.80 36.71 16.38
CA ALA A 64 7.14 38.13 16.45
C ALA A 64 6.30 38.76 17.59
N ALA A 65 6.94 39.50 18.49
CA ALA A 65 6.32 40.00 19.72
C ALA A 65 4.92 40.60 19.47
N GLY A 66 3.87 39.92 19.97
CA GLY A 66 2.49 40.38 19.92
C GLY A 66 1.70 40.11 18.63
N ALA A 67 2.29 39.55 17.57
CA ALA A 67 1.57 39.27 16.33
C ALA A 67 0.97 37.85 16.35
N GLY A 68 -0.35 37.74 16.55
CA GLY A 68 -1.08 36.47 16.42
C GLY A 68 -1.38 35.74 17.75
N ALA A 69 -1.25 36.43 18.88
CA ALA A 69 -1.64 35.87 20.17
C ALA A 69 -3.17 35.68 20.23
N ASP A 70 -3.64 34.43 20.22
CA ASP A 70 -5.03 34.12 20.53
C ASP A 70 -5.32 34.54 21.99
N PRO A 71 -6.23 35.50 22.23
CA PRO A 71 -6.55 35.99 23.57
C PRO A 71 -6.97 34.87 24.55
N ARG A 72 -7.57 33.78 24.05
CA ARG A 72 -7.95 32.62 24.88
C ARG A 72 -6.74 31.83 25.37
N LEU A 73 -5.68 31.81 24.59
CA LEU A 73 -4.46 31.05 24.88
C LEU A 73 -3.44 31.91 25.64
N THR A 74 -3.50 33.23 25.51
CA THR A 74 -2.70 34.17 26.32
C THR A 74 -2.94 33.99 27.82
N GLN A 75 -4.17 33.64 28.22
CA GLN A 75 -4.52 33.35 29.61
C GLN A 75 -3.84 32.09 30.17
N VAL A 76 -3.50 31.12 29.30
CA VAL A 76 -2.93 29.81 29.69
C VAL A 76 -1.42 29.74 29.45
N TYR A 77 -0.92 30.35 28.36
CA TYR A 77 0.45 30.22 27.87
C TYR A 77 1.26 31.53 27.89
N GLY A 78 0.65 32.65 28.31
CA GLY A 78 1.32 33.95 28.43
C GLY A 78 1.38 34.77 27.14
N ALA A 79 2.04 35.93 27.18
CA ALA A 79 2.06 36.94 26.10
C ALA A 79 2.84 36.53 24.83
N ALA A 80 3.59 35.43 24.87
CA ALA A 80 4.35 34.88 23.75
C ALA A 80 3.68 33.59 23.26
N ASN A 81 2.53 33.71 22.60
CA ASN A 81 1.79 32.55 22.09
C ASN A 81 2.51 31.94 20.89
N GLU A 82 3.37 30.95 21.12
CA GLU A 82 4.06 30.22 20.05
C GLU A 82 3.07 29.63 19.01
N HIS A 83 3.51 29.53 17.74
CA HIS A 83 2.72 28.94 16.65
C HIS A 83 2.44 27.46 16.88
N MET A 84 1.26 26.98 16.45
CA MET A 84 0.98 25.55 16.43
C MET A 84 1.87 24.88 15.38
N LEU A 85 2.30 23.64 15.62
CA LEU A 85 3.11 22.93 14.62
C LEU A 85 2.37 22.79 13.29
N LEU A 86 1.06 22.59 13.32
CA LEU A 86 0.24 22.45 12.11
C LEU A 86 0.16 23.74 11.28
N ASP A 87 0.49 24.91 11.82
CA ASP A 87 0.50 26.17 11.06
C ASP A 87 1.74 26.28 10.16
N TYR A 88 2.80 25.53 10.45
CA TYR A 88 4.02 25.56 9.65
C TYR A 88 3.82 24.80 8.32
N PRO A 89 4.05 25.44 7.16
CA PRO A 89 3.90 24.78 5.85
C PRO A 89 4.77 23.52 5.70
N MET A 90 5.97 23.52 6.29
CA MET A 90 6.85 22.36 6.27
C MET A 90 6.25 21.17 7.05
N HIS A 91 5.55 21.44 8.15
CA HIS A 91 4.89 20.41 8.94
C HIS A 91 3.65 19.86 8.20
N GLN A 92 2.88 20.74 7.57
CA GLN A 92 1.76 20.37 6.69
C GLN A 92 2.23 19.52 5.50
N TYR A 93 3.32 19.89 4.84
CA TYR A 93 3.90 19.14 3.74
C TYR A 93 4.31 17.71 4.14
N ARG A 94 4.69 17.50 5.41
CA ARG A 94 4.98 16.15 5.91
C ARG A 94 3.73 15.38 6.28
N LEU A 95 2.73 15.98 6.94
CA LEU A 95 1.57 15.25 7.47
C LEU A 95 0.41 15.09 6.47
N LEU A 96 0.09 16.12 5.69
CA LEU A 96 -1.09 16.11 4.82
C LEU A 96 -0.98 15.08 3.68
N PRO A 97 0.19 14.85 3.05
CA PRO A 97 0.33 13.75 2.10
C PRO A 97 0.10 12.38 2.75
N LEU A 98 0.58 12.15 3.98
CA LEU A 98 0.34 10.89 4.68
C LEU A 98 -1.16 10.66 4.95
N LEU A 99 -1.89 11.73 5.29
CA LEU A 99 -3.35 11.68 5.42
C LEU A 99 -4.00 11.28 4.09
N ALA A 100 -3.60 11.92 2.98
CA ALA A 100 -4.10 11.57 1.65
C ALA A 100 -3.77 10.11 1.28
N THR A 101 -2.55 9.65 1.56
CA THR A 101 -2.13 8.25 1.36
C THR A 101 -2.99 7.27 2.16
N ALA A 102 -3.35 7.59 3.40
CA ALA A 102 -4.23 6.74 4.21
C ALA A 102 -5.60 6.52 3.54
N TYR A 103 -6.21 7.58 3.00
CA TYR A 103 -7.48 7.49 2.28
C TYR A 103 -7.34 6.76 0.94
N ALA A 104 -6.27 7.06 0.18
CA ALA A 104 -6.00 6.39 -1.09
C ALA A 104 -5.83 4.88 -0.90
N PHE A 105 -5.04 4.46 0.10
CA PHE A 105 -4.82 3.03 0.37
C PHE A 105 -6.06 2.34 0.89
N ARG A 106 -6.91 3.05 1.66
CA ARG A 106 -8.20 2.51 2.07
C ARG A 106 -9.11 2.25 0.87
N ALA A 107 -9.21 3.18 -0.07
CA ALA A 107 -10.00 3.02 -1.29
C ALA A 107 -9.45 1.87 -2.15
N VAL A 108 -8.15 1.85 -2.41
CA VAL A 108 -7.48 0.79 -3.19
C VAL A 108 -7.67 -0.58 -2.54
N GLY A 109 -7.61 -0.67 -1.21
CA GLY A 109 -7.88 -1.91 -0.48
C GLY A 109 -9.32 -2.40 -0.63
N GLN A 110 -10.30 -1.47 -0.62
CA GLN A 110 -11.70 -1.79 -0.85
C GLN A 110 -11.94 -2.30 -2.27
N ASP A 111 -11.34 -1.65 -3.28
CA ASP A 111 -11.43 -2.04 -4.68
C ASP A 111 -10.79 -3.40 -4.95
N LEU A 112 -9.62 -3.66 -4.34
CA LEU A 112 -8.94 -4.95 -4.46
C LEU A 112 -9.76 -6.06 -3.79
N ALA A 113 -10.34 -5.81 -2.62
CA ALA A 113 -11.21 -6.76 -1.93
C ALA A 113 -12.50 -7.05 -2.72
N ALA A 114 -13.08 -6.03 -3.36
CA ALA A 114 -14.24 -6.20 -4.23
C ALA A 114 -13.89 -7.04 -5.48
N SER A 115 -12.73 -6.78 -6.09
CA SER A 115 -12.21 -7.54 -7.23
C SER A 115 -11.98 -9.02 -6.88
N MET A 116 -11.42 -9.30 -5.70
CA MET A 116 -11.22 -10.66 -5.18
C MET A 116 -12.56 -11.39 -4.96
N ARG A 117 -13.53 -10.73 -4.30
CA ARG A 117 -14.87 -11.29 -4.09
C ARG A 117 -15.59 -11.61 -5.40
N ALA A 118 -15.49 -10.72 -6.39
CA ALA A 118 -16.08 -10.94 -7.71
C ALA A 118 -15.41 -12.12 -8.46
N LEU A 119 -14.10 -12.30 -8.30
CA LEU A 119 -13.39 -13.46 -8.85
C LEU A 119 -13.86 -14.76 -8.18
N GLU A 120 -13.95 -14.79 -6.85
CA GLU A 120 -14.39 -15.94 -6.07
C GLU A 120 -15.81 -16.37 -6.41
N GLN A 121 -16.73 -15.41 -6.48
CA GLN A 121 -18.10 -15.69 -6.88
C GLN A 121 -18.17 -16.38 -8.24
N ARG A 122 -17.35 -15.95 -9.21
CA ARG A 122 -17.28 -16.60 -10.53
C ARG A 122 -16.58 -17.95 -10.52
N LEU A 123 -15.63 -18.18 -9.61
CA LEU A 123 -14.97 -19.48 -9.47
C LEU A 123 -15.89 -20.54 -8.88
N TYR A 124 -16.75 -20.16 -7.93
CA TYR A 124 -17.68 -21.07 -7.26
C TYR A 124 -19.06 -21.16 -7.91
N ALA A 125 -19.41 -20.23 -8.83
CA ALA A 125 -20.65 -20.30 -9.58
C ALA A 125 -20.68 -21.53 -10.52
N ALA A 126 -21.81 -22.23 -10.55
CA ALA A 126 -22.04 -23.32 -11.50
C ALA A 126 -21.95 -22.80 -12.94
N GLY A 127 -21.00 -23.30 -13.73
CA GLY A 127 -20.73 -22.84 -15.10
C GLY A 127 -19.89 -21.56 -15.19
N GLY A 128 -19.40 -21.03 -14.06
CA GLY A 128 -18.50 -19.89 -14.04
C GLY A 128 -17.11 -20.22 -14.61
N SER A 129 -16.61 -19.38 -15.50
CA SER A 129 -15.27 -19.50 -16.08
C SER A 129 -14.40 -18.34 -15.61
N VAL A 130 -13.23 -18.69 -15.07
CA VAL A 130 -12.14 -17.75 -14.80
C VAL A 130 -10.94 -18.16 -15.65
N THR A 131 -10.48 -17.21 -16.46
CA THR A 131 -9.32 -17.41 -17.32
C THR A 131 -8.02 -17.39 -16.52
N LYS A 132 -6.99 -18.10 -16.99
CA LYS A 132 -5.65 -18.02 -16.39
C LYS A 132 -5.08 -16.61 -16.47
N LEU A 133 -5.45 -15.85 -17.50
CA LEU A 133 -5.03 -14.47 -17.67
C LEU A 133 -5.59 -13.60 -16.55
N GLU A 134 -6.90 -13.61 -16.30
CA GLU A 134 -7.51 -12.83 -15.20
C GLU A 134 -6.89 -13.17 -13.84
N LEU A 135 -6.68 -14.46 -13.55
CA LEU A 135 -6.04 -14.90 -12.31
C LEU A 135 -4.61 -14.37 -12.19
N SER A 136 -3.82 -14.48 -13.26
CA SER A 136 -2.46 -13.97 -13.31
C SER A 136 -2.40 -12.45 -13.15
N GLN A 137 -3.39 -11.74 -13.69
CA GLN A 137 -3.48 -10.29 -13.59
C GLN A 137 -3.80 -9.86 -12.16
N LEU A 138 -4.80 -10.46 -11.52
CA LEU A 138 -5.16 -10.15 -10.14
C LEU A 138 -4.05 -10.54 -9.15
N HIS A 139 -3.35 -11.64 -9.44
CA HIS A 139 -2.16 -12.04 -8.68
C HIS A 139 -1.05 -10.99 -8.75
N ALA A 140 -0.72 -10.50 -9.95
CA ALA A 140 0.26 -9.44 -10.12
C ALA A 140 -0.18 -8.14 -9.42
N THR A 141 -1.44 -7.73 -9.57
CA THR A 141 -1.98 -6.53 -8.93
C THR A 141 -1.93 -6.62 -7.41
N SER A 142 -2.37 -7.73 -6.82
CA SER A 142 -2.33 -7.94 -5.36
C SER A 142 -0.90 -7.98 -4.81
N ALA A 143 0.04 -8.62 -5.53
CA ALA A 143 1.45 -8.63 -5.19
C ALA A 143 2.06 -7.22 -5.17
N GLY A 144 1.82 -6.44 -6.24
CA GLY A 144 2.33 -5.08 -6.36
C GLY A 144 1.73 -4.14 -5.33
N LEU A 145 0.40 -4.20 -5.13
CA LEU A 145 -0.28 -3.37 -4.14
C LEU A 145 0.14 -3.71 -2.72
N LYS A 146 0.27 -5.00 -2.36
CA LYS A 146 0.79 -5.39 -1.05
C LYS A 146 2.19 -4.82 -0.83
N ALA A 147 3.10 -4.97 -1.80
CA ALA A 147 4.46 -4.48 -1.66
C ALA A 147 4.54 -2.95 -1.52
N LEU A 148 3.81 -2.22 -2.37
CA LEU A 148 3.75 -0.76 -2.34
C LEU A 148 3.14 -0.26 -1.04
N THR A 149 1.91 -0.67 -0.74
CA THR A 149 1.15 -0.12 0.39
C THR A 149 1.82 -0.43 1.74
N THR A 150 2.40 -1.61 1.91
CA THR A 150 3.08 -1.97 3.17
C THR A 150 4.37 -1.21 3.37
N ARG A 151 5.18 -1.02 2.32
CA ARG A 151 6.38 -0.20 2.40
C ARG A 151 6.05 1.24 2.77
N GLU A 152 5.17 1.87 1.99
CA GLU A 152 4.78 3.27 2.17
C GLU A 152 4.15 3.51 3.55
N ALA A 153 3.36 2.56 4.05
CA ALA A 153 2.79 2.66 5.39
C ALA A 153 3.83 2.56 6.51
N ALA A 154 4.87 1.72 6.36
CA ALA A 154 5.94 1.65 7.35
C ALA A 154 6.70 2.98 7.41
N GLU A 155 7.04 3.54 6.24
CA GLU A 155 7.69 4.85 6.13
C GLU A 155 6.79 5.97 6.71
N ALA A 156 5.49 5.96 6.41
CA ALA A 156 4.51 6.91 6.93
C ALA A 156 4.34 6.87 8.46
N ILE A 157 4.31 5.68 9.07
CA ILE A 157 4.20 5.53 10.53
C ILE A 157 5.42 6.17 11.21
N GLU A 158 6.62 5.89 10.70
CA GLU A 158 7.85 6.45 11.25
C GLU A 158 7.94 7.97 11.03
N ASP A 159 7.47 8.47 9.89
CA ASP A 159 7.44 9.92 9.65
C ASP A 159 6.40 10.66 10.50
N ALA A 160 5.23 10.06 10.73
CA ALA A 160 4.25 10.57 11.70
C ALA A 160 4.82 10.61 13.12
N ARG A 161 5.60 9.59 13.51
CA ARG A 161 6.33 9.58 14.79
C ARG A 161 7.31 10.75 14.90
N LYS A 162 8.12 10.97 13.86
CA LYS A 162 9.08 12.12 13.82
C LYS A 162 8.37 13.47 13.89
N CYS A 163 7.17 13.60 13.34
CA CYS A 163 6.38 14.83 13.45
C CYS A 163 5.95 15.13 14.90
N CYS A 164 5.92 14.12 15.77
CA CYS A 164 5.64 14.30 17.20
C CYS A 164 6.90 14.65 18.03
N GLY A 165 8.06 14.79 17.39
CA GLY A 165 9.33 15.10 18.05
C GLY A 165 9.72 14.03 19.09
N GLY A 166 10.34 14.47 20.20
CA GLY A 166 10.77 13.57 21.28
C GLY A 166 9.61 12.81 21.95
N HIS A 167 8.42 13.41 22.05
CA HIS A 167 7.25 12.72 22.62
C HIS A 167 6.80 11.53 21.78
N GLY A 168 7.03 11.53 20.47
CA GLY A 168 6.79 10.38 19.60
C GLY A 168 7.70 9.18 19.90
N TYR A 169 8.79 9.35 20.65
CA TYR A 169 9.66 8.24 21.04
C TYR A 169 9.14 7.49 22.27
N LEU A 170 8.30 8.13 23.10
CA LEU A 170 7.75 7.52 24.30
C LEU A 170 6.81 6.36 23.94
N ALA A 171 6.88 5.26 24.69
CA ALA A 171 5.96 4.13 24.53
C ALA A 171 4.48 4.56 24.64
N ALA A 172 4.19 5.52 25.53
CA ALA A 172 2.86 6.10 25.73
C ALA A 172 2.29 6.81 24.48
N SER A 173 3.12 7.16 23.49
CA SER A 173 2.65 7.71 22.22
C SER A 173 2.03 6.66 21.28
N GLY A 174 2.27 5.38 21.53
CA GLY A 174 1.80 4.27 20.71
C GLY A 174 2.56 4.03 19.40
N PHE A 175 3.41 4.97 18.95
CA PHE A 175 4.18 4.80 17.70
C PHE A 175 5.19 3.65 17.74
N PRO A 176 5.99 3.44 18.81
CA PRO A 176 6.97 2.34 18.81
C PRO A 176 6.32 0.96 18.64
N GLU A 177 5.20 0.72 19.33
CA GLU A 177 4.43 -0.52 19.23
C GLU A 177 3.76 -0.66 17.86
N LEU A 178 3.13 0.42 17.37
CA LEU A 178 2.49 0.41 16.05
C LEU A 178 3.50 0.10 14.94
N TYR A 179 4.68 0.73 14.96
CA TYR A 179 5.71 0.54 13.94
C TYR A 179 6.28 -0.89 13.97
N THR A 180 6.72 -1.35 15.14
CA THR A 180 7.33 -2.68 15.29
C THR A 180 6.36 -3.80 14.93
N THR A 181 5.09 -3.68 15.31
CA THR A 181 4.04 -4.65 14.95
C THR A 181 3.75 -4.62 13.44
N TYR A 182 3.84 -3.45 12.81
CA TYR A 182 3.51 -3.28 11.40
C TYR A 182 4.57 -3.83 10.45
N LEU A 183 5.85 -3.77 10.82
CA LEU A 183 6.99 -4.12 9.95
C LEU A 183 6.93 -5.54 9.36
N GLN A 184 6.32 -6.50 10.06
CA GLN A 184 6.15 -7.86 9.55
C GLN A 184 5.41 -7.90 8.20
N ASN A 185 4.50 -6.94 7.96
CA ASN A 185 3.72 -6.86 6.73
C ASN A 185 4.60 -6.63 5.49
N CYS A 186 5.82 -6.11 5.65
CA CYS A 186 6.77 -5.95 4.55
C CYS A 186 7.42 -7.28 4.12
N THR A 187 7.32 -8.35 4.92
CA THR A 187 8.01 -9.63 4.71
C THR A 187 7.05 -10.80 4.53
N VAL A 188 6.00 -10.89 5.35
CA VAL A 188 5.03 -11.99 5.26
C VAL A 188 4.26 -11.95 3.94
N GLU A 189 3.79 -13.13 3.48
CA GLU A 189 3.03 -13.29 2.23
C GLU A 189 3.77 -12.82 0.96
N GLY A 190 5.09 -12.76 1.04
CA GLY A 190 6.00 -12.39 -0.03
C GLY A 190 6.79 -11.14 0.33
N ASP A 191 8.10 -11.24 0.21
CA ASP A 191 9.02 -10.14 0.49
C ASP A 191 8.81 -8.98 -0.50
N ASN A 192 8.80 -7.75 0.03
CA ASN A 192 8.52 -6.55 -0.76
C ASN A 192 9.57 -6.27 -1.83
N PHE A 193 10.79 -6.78 -1.70
CA PHE A 193 11.82 -6.64 -2.75
C PHE A 193 11.55 -7.57 -3.93
N LEU A 194 11.00 -8.76 -3.68
CA LEU A 194 10.76 -9.79 -4.70
C LEU A 194 9.40 -9.64 -5.39
N LEU A 195 8.35 -9.26 -4.68
CA LEU A 195 6.98 -9.20 -5.23
C LEU A 195 6.83 -8.30 -6.48
N PRO A 196 7.48 -7.13 -6.59
CA PRO A 196 7.40 -6.30 -7.80
C PRO A 196 7.86 -7.01 -9.07
N GLN A 197 8.71 -8.05 -8.95
CA GLN A 197 9.12 -8.87 -10.09
C GLN A 197 7.90 -9.53 -10.76
N GLN A 198 6.94 -10.02 -9.99
CA GLN A 198 5.70 -10.65 -10.51
C GLN A 198 4.88 -9.66 -11.36
N VAL A 199 4.84 -8.39 -10.94
CA VAL A 199 4.19 -7.30 -11.68
C VAL A 199 4.90 -7.05 -13.00
N SER A 200 6.22 -6.92 -12.98
CA SER A 200 7.02 -6.65 -14.19
C SER A 200 6.88 -7.75 -15.24
N LEU A 201 6.85 -9.02 -14.83
CA LEU A 201 6.65 -10.16 -15.71
C LEU A 201 5.25 -10.15 -16.33
N SER A 202 4.22 -9.91 -15.51
CA SER A 202 2.84 -9.80 -15.97
C SER A 202 2.66 -8.66 -16.98
N LEU A 203 3.24 -7.49 -16.71
CA LEU A 203 3.20 -6.34 -17.61
C LEU A 203 3.94 -6.62 -18.92
N ARG A 204 5.13 -7.24 -18.85
CA ARG A 204 5.91 -7.63 -20.03
C ARG A 204 5.11 -8.58 -20.94
N LEU A 205 4.44 -9.58 -20.35
CA LEU A 205 3.58 -10.50 -21.09
C LEU A 205 2.43 -9.77 -21.79
N ARG A 206 1.74 -8.87 -21.08
CA ARG A 206 0.66 -8.05 -21.68
C ARG A 206 1.17 -7.20 -22.84
N LEU A 207 2.32 -6.56 -22.70
CA LEU A 207 2.92 -5.74 -23.75
C LEU A 207 3.32 -6.59 -24.98
N SER A 208 3.79 -7.81 -24.78
CA SER A 208 4.08 -8.72 -25.90
C SER A 208 2.82 -9.18 -26.63
N LEU A 209 1.71 -9.38 -25.91
CA LEU A 209 0.42 -9.78 -26.51
C LEU A 209 -0.29 -8.62 -27.21
N GLY A 210 -0.12 -7.38 -26.71
CA GLY A 210 -0.67 -6.17 -27.33
C GLY A 210 0.10 -5.69 -28.57
N ARG A 211 1.31 -6.21 -28.81
CA ARG A 211 2.04 -6.02 -30.06
C ARG A 211 1.52 -7.00 -31.12
N SER A 212 0.48 -6.60 -31.85
CA SER A 212 0.18 -7.22 -33.13
C SER A 212 1.40 -7.14 -34.07
N PRO A 213 1.69 -8.17 -34.89
CA PRO A 213 2.77 -8.14 -35.89
C PRO A 213 2.65 -7.00 -36.92
N SER A 214 1.50 -6.31 -37.00
CA SER A 214 1.28 -5.21 -37.94
C SER A 214 1.92 -3.87 -37.55
N GLN A 215 2.56 -3.77 -36.38
CA GLN A 215 3.43 -2.62 -36.04
C GLN A 215 4.91 -2.95 -36.23
N SER A 216 5.25 -3.55 -37.37
CA SER A 216 6.64 -3.60 -37.83
C SER A 216 7.09 -2.20 -38.26
N ARG A 217 7.83 -1.54 -37.37
CA ARG A 217 8.89 -0.55 -37.64
C ARG A 217 8.69 0.32 -38.90
N GLY A 218 8.02 1.47 -38.73
CA GLY A 218 8.33 2.63 -39.58
C GLY A 218 9.81 3.03 -39.41
N PRO A 219 10.45 3.60 -40.44
CA PRO A 219 11.89 3.89 -40.41
C PRO A 219 12.20 4.79 -39.21
N ARG A 220 13.20 4.39 -38.41
CA ARG A 220 13.72 5.20 -37.32
C ARG A 220 14.38 6.44 -37.92
N SER A 221 13.67 7.54 -38.05
CA SER A 221 14.31 8.83 -38.17
C SER A 221 14.99 9.12 -36.83
N ALA A 222 16.32 9.26 -36.86
CA ALA A 222 17.09 9.67 -35.71
C ALA A 222 16.63 11.08 -35.30
N ARG A 223 15.75 11.19 -34.31
CA ARG A 223 15.57 12.46 -33.59
C ARG A 223 16.83 12.69 -32.78
N SER A 224 17.73 13.49 -33.32
CA SER A 224 18.79 14.13 -32.57
C SER A 224 18.17 14.98 -31.47
N TRP A 225 18.44 14.64 -30.22
CA TRP A 225 18.14 15.51 -29.09
C TRP A 225 19.01 16.77 -29.18
N PRO A 226 18.44 17.98 -29.02
CA PRO A 226 19.26 19.19 -28.95
C PRO A 226 20.10 19.13 -27.67
N ARG A 227 21.42 19.29 -27.81
CA ARG A 227 22.31 19.48 -26.67
C ARG A 227 22.04 20.86 -26.07
N PRO A 228 21.94 20.99 -24.74
CA PRO A 228 21.83 22.28 -24.10
C PRO A 228 23.13 23.08 -24.30
N SER A 229 22.95 24.39 -24.54
CA SER A 229 23.99 25.42 -24.62
C SER A 229 24.71 25.62 -23.30
#